data_AF-A0A3D5GCG2-F1
#
_entry.id   AF-A0A3D5GCG2-F1
#
_cell.length_a   1.000
_cell.length_b   1.000
_cell.length_c   1.000
_cell.angle_alpha   90.00
_cell.angle_beta   90.00
_cell.angle_gamma   90.00
#
_symmetry.space_group_name_H-M   'P 1'
#
loop_
_entity.id
_entity.type
_entity.pdbx_description
1 polymer ?
#
loop_
_entity_poly.entity_id
_entity_poly.type
_entity_poly.pdbx_seq_one_letter_code
_entity_poly.pdbx_strand_id
1 'polypeptide(L)'
;MNFRKKSTPKKSKIIKSGKKCITKSGKKSRKHIKQSIKKRIYFQNKQLQEKFKHASDFGIQESWSLQNLTKFQIAIENHLQSSTTKVRRGTFRRMPVVHYFDPQTALNVFSDDKGYFISGWKLKENQLKAIIDTGNIGGG
;
A
#
# COMPACT_ATOMS: atom_id res chain seq x y z
N MET A 1 15.42 -60.08 30.18
CA MET A 1 16.90 -60.09 30.28
C MET A 1 17.54 -59.74 28.94
N ASN A 2 18.80 -59.29 28.96
CA ASN A 2 19.79 -59.30 27.86
C ASN A 2 19.80 -58.20 26.78
N PHE A 3 20.20 -57.00 27.22
CA PHE A 3 21.37 -56.23 26.74
C PHE A 3 21.77 -56.18 25.24
N ARG A 4 21.56 -54.98 24.66
CA ARG A 4 22.60 -54.03 24.18
C ARG A 4 23.66 -54.53 23.17
N LYS A 5 23.66 -53.89 21.98
CA LYS A 5 24.86 -53.27 21.37
C LYS A 5 24.48 -52.11 20.44
N LYS A 6 25.18 -50.98 20.55
CA LYS A 6 25.07 -49.81 19.66
C LYS A 6 26.05 -49.97 18.49
N SER A 7 25.70 -49.50 17.30
CA SER A 7 26.65 -49.31 16.21
C SER A 7 26.31 -48.07 15.36
N THR A 8 27.19 -47.07 15.40
CA THR A 8 27.37 -46.04 14.36
C THR A 8 28.75 -46.24 13.76
N PRO A 9 28.91 -46.16 12.42
CA PRO A 9 29.71 -45.08 11.81
C PRO A 9 29.16 -44.70 10.41
N LYS A 10 29.74 -43.84 9.55
CA LYS A 10 30.98 -43.03 9.54
C LYS A 10 30.63 -41.56 9.22
N LYS A 11 31.54 -40.61 9.50
CA LYS A 11 31.51 -39.25 8.91
C LYS A 11 31.98 -39.31 7.44
N SER A 12 31.30 -38.62 6.52
CA SER A 12 31.85 -38.28 5.19
C SER A 12 32.28 -36.80 5.18
N LYS A 13 33.45 -36.51 4.63
CA LYS A 13 34.08 -35.18 4.60
C LYS A 13 34.40 -34.82 3.15
N ILE A 14 34.13 -33.54 2.80
CA ILE A 14 34.77 -32.78 1.71
C ILE A 14 34.48 -33.23 0.26
N ILE A 15 33.82 -32.36 -0.53
CA ILE A 15 34.37 -31.79 -1.78
C ILE A 15 33.88 -30.33 -1.92
N LYS A 16 34.77 -29.39 -2.28
CA LYS A 16 34.40 -28.04 -2.76
C LYS A 16 34.54 -28.02 -4.30
N SER A 17 33.54 -27.55 -5.04
CA SER A 17 33.72 -27.13 -6.43
C SER A 17 32.56 -26.25 -6.94
N GLY A 18 32.78 -25.54 -8.05
CA GLY A 18 31.68 -25.03 -8.88
C GLY A 18 31.19 -23.60 -8.60
N LYS A 19 32.01 -22.59 -8.91
CA LYS A 19 31.47 -21.28 -9.30
C LYS A 19 30.50 -21.50 -10.48
N LYS A 20 29.26 -21.01 -10.42
CA LYS A 20 28.41 -20.94 -11.62
C LYS A 20 27.77 -19.57 -11.79
N CYS A 21 28.59 -18.60 -12.16
CA CYS A 21 28.10 -17.43 -12.89
C CYS A 21 27.52 -17.93 -14.22
N ILE A 22 26.23 -17.71 -14.46
CA ILE A 22 25.66 -17.75 -15.81
C ILE A 22 25.04 -16.38 -16.08
N THR A 23 25.85 -15.46 -16.57
CA THR A 23 25.33 -14.35 -17.35
C THR A 23 24.83 -14.91 -18.68
N LYS A 24 23.54 -14.72 -18.99
CA LYS A 24 23.06 -14.52 -20.37
C LYS A 24 21.61 -14.05 -20.38
N SER A 25 21.43 -12.94 -21.07
CA SER A 25 20.18 -12.25 -21.36
C SER A 25 19.17 -13.13 -22.13
N GLY A 26 17.92 -13.15 -21.68
CA GLY A 26 16.81 -13.85 -22.34
C GLY A 26 15.56 -12.98 -22.43
N LYS A 27 15.41 -12.20 -23.51
CA LYS A 27 14.23 -11.35 -23.74
C LYS A 27 13.02 -12.18 -24.20
N LYS A 28 12.09 -12.55 -23.30
CA LYS A 28 10.71 -12.94 -23.71
C LYS A 28 9.66 -12.91 -22.59
N SER A 29 9.14 -11.72 -22.29
CA SER A 29 7.74 -11.54 -21.85
C SER A 29 7.21 -10.14 -22.20
N ARG A 30 7.14 -9.86 -23.51
CA ARG A 30 6.46 -8.67 -24.05
C ARG A 30 5.20 -9.15 -24.77
N LYS A 31 4.06 -9.20 -24.07
CA LYS A 31 2.71 -9.16 -24.69
C LYS A 31 1.50 -8.88 -23.77
N HIS A 32 1.63 -8.91 -22.43
CA HIS A 32 0.49 -8.63 -21.52
C HIS A 32 0.73 -7.58 -20.40
N ILE A 33 1.75 -6.72 -20.51
CA ILE A 33 2.02 -5.66 -19.50
C ILE A 33 1.06 -4.44 -19.66
N LYS A 34 0.09 -4.49 -20.59
CA LYS A 34 -1.01 -3.53 -20.69
C LYS A 34 -2.24 -3.87 -19.83
N GLN A 35 -2.24 -5.01 -19.13
CA GLN A 35 -3.36 -5.37 -18.27
C GLN A 35 -3.26 -4.68 -16.90
N SER A 36 -4.00 -3.59 -16.73
CA SER A 36 -4.30 -2.93 -15.44
C SER A 36 -3.09 -2.64 -14.54
N ILE A 37 -2.56 -1.40 -14.62
CA ILE A 37 -1.84 -0.81 -13.48
C ILE A 37 -2.88 -0.55 -12.39
N LYS A 38 -3.28 -1.59 -11.64
CA LYS A 38 -4.15 -1.46 -10.47
C LYS A 38 -3.46 -0.48 -9.52
N LYS A 39 -4.14 0.63 -9.20
CA LYS A 39 -3.65 1.69 -8.29
C LYS A 39 -3.32 1.04 -6.93
N ARG A 40 -2.07 0.64 -6.72
CA ARG A 40 -1.64 -0.06 -5.51
C ARG A 40 -1.01 0.94 -4.55
N ILE A 41 -1.78 1.32 -3.54
CA ILE A 41 -1.25 2.03 -2.38
C ILE A 41 -0.64 0.99 -1.43
N TYR A 42 0.45 1.37 -0.76
CA TYR A 42 1.12 0.59 0.28
C TYR A 42 0.75 1.15 1.65
N PHE A 43 0.22 0.28 2.51
CA PHE A 43 -0.15 0.62 3.88
C PHE A 43 0.94 0.21 4.87
N GLN A 44 1.16 1.04 5.88
CA GLN A 44 1.99 0.72 7.03
C GLN A 44 1.10 0.75 8.27
N ASN A 45 1.17 -0.29 9.12
CA ASN A 45 0.30 -0.42 10.29
C ASN A 45 0.40 0.80 11.23
N LYS A 46 1.62 1.32 11.44
CA LYS A 46 1.85 2.56 12.21
C LYS A 46 1.09 3.75 11.60
N GLN A 47 1.18 3.94 10.29
CA GLN A 47 0.50 5.04 9.61
C GLN A 47 -1.02 4.88 9.65
N LEU A 48 -1.55 3.66 9.41
CA LEU A 48 -2.98 3.38 9.54
C LEU A 48 -3.48 3.68 10.96
N GLN A 49 -2.73 3.28 12.00
CA GLN A 49 -3.05 3.58 13.39
C GLN A 49 -3.05 5.09 13.69
N GLU A 50 -2.01 5.83 13.26
CA GLU A 50 -1.94 7.29 13.45
C GLU A 50 -3.07 8.06 12.73
N LYS A 51 -3.57 7.51 11.62
CA LYS A 51 -4.63 8.14 10.82
C LYS A 51 -6.02 7.54 11.09
N PHE A 52 -6.13 6.56 11.99
CA PHE A 52 -7.42 5.96 12.40
C PHE A 52 -8.41 6.97 12.98
N LYS A 53 -7.94 8.12 13.48
CA LYS A 53 -8.79 9.26 13.85
C LYS A 53 -9.69 9.81 12.72
N HIS A 54 -9.41 9.45 11.47
CA HIS A 54 -10.24 9.76 10.30
C HIS A 54 -11.16 8.61 9.89
N ALA A 55 -11.15 7.47 10.58
CA ALA A 55 -11.96 6.31 10.21
C ALA A 55 -13.47 6.63 10.23
N SER A 56 -13.91 7.55 11.08
CA SER A 56 -15.29 8.08 11.11
C SER A 56 -15.70 8.74 9.79
N ASP A 57 -14.78 9.39 9.07
CA ASP A 57 -15.06 9.97 7.75
C ASP A 57 -15.41 8.89 6.72
N PHE A 58 -14.85 7.69 6.87
CA PHE A 58 -15.10 6.50 6.05
C PHE A 58 -16.23 5.61 6.63
N GLY A 59 -17.01 6.11 7.59
CA GLY A 59 -18.16 5.41 8.18
C GLY A 59 -17.82 4.43 9.31
N ILE A 60 -16.59 4.43 9.82
CA ILE A 60 -16.16 3.58 10.94
C ILE A 60 -16.16 4.43 12.22
N GLN A 61 -17.29 4.44 12.92
CA GLN A 61 -17.48 5.22 14.16
C GLN A 61 -16.93 4.54 15.42
N GLU A 62 -16.38 3.32 15.26
CA GLU A 62 -15.88 2.49 16.35
C GLU A 62 -14.51 2.93 16.90
N SER A 63 -14.28 2.64 18.18
CA SER A 63 -12.97 2.80 18.82
C SER A 63 -11.85 2.01 18.14
N TRP A 64 -10.60 2.42 18.36
CA TRP A 64 -9.43 1.74 17.81
C TRP A 64 -9.37 0.28 18.28
N SER A 65 -9.28 -0.63 17.32
CA SER A 65 -9.02 -2.05 17.51
C SER A 65 -8.34 -2.60 16.26
N LEU A 66 -7.67 -3.76 16.36
CA LEU A 66 -7.04 -4.39 15.19
C LEU A 66 -8.08 -4.70 14.10
N GLN A 67 -9.28 -5.16 14.47
CA GLN A 67 -10.37 -5.42 13.53
C GLN A 67 -10.83 -4.14 12.82
N ASN A 68 -10.98 -3.04 13.56
CA ASN A 68 -11.43 -1.77 12.98
C ASN A 68 -10.34 -1.11 12.12
N LEU A 69 -9.06 -1.32 12.43
CA LEU A 69 -7.94 -0.91 11.57
C LEU A 69 -7.95 -1.68 10.23
N THR A 70 -8.27 -2.98 10.24
CA THR A 70 -8.50 -3.74 9.00
C THR A 70 -9.71 -3.23 8.22
N LYS A 71 -10.84 -2.92 8.88
CA LYS A 71 -12.00 -2.26 8.23
C LYS A 71 -11.60 -0.94 7.57
N PHE A 72 -10.78 -0.13 8.23
CA PHE A 72 -10.29 1.16 7.71
C PHE A 72 -9.41 1.00 6.47
N GLN A 73 -8.50 0.02 6.47
CA GLN A 73 -7.74 -0.34 5.27
C GLN A 73 -8.67 -0.76 4.13
N ILE A 74 -9.63 -1.65 4.38
CA ILE A 74 -10.60 -2.12 3.38
C ILE A 74 -11.44 -0.97 2.82
N ALA A 75 -11.88 -0.02 3.67
CA ALA A 75 -12.61 1.16 3.23
C ALA A 75 -11.78 2.05 2.29
N ILE A 76 -10.49 2.23 2.59
CA ILE A 76 -9.55 2.95 1.71
C ILE A 76 -9.36 2.17 0.39
N GLU A 77 -9.16 0.85 0.44
CA GLU A 77 -9.00 0.03 -0.78
C GLU A 77 -10.24 0.06 -1.67
N ASN A 78 -11.44 -0.02 -1.09
CA ASN A 78 -12.71 0.12 -1.80
C ASN A 78 -12.83 1.51 -2.46
N HIS A 79 -12.48 2.58 -1.74
CA HIS A 79 -12.43 3.93 -2.30
C HIS A 79 -11.47 4.03 -3.50
N LEU A 80 -10.27 3.45 -3.42
CA LEU A 80 -9.29 3.44 -4.52
C LEU A 80 -9.75 2.61 -5.73
N GLN A 81 -10.58 1.59 -5.49
CA GLN A 81 -11.15 0.71 -6.51
C GLN A 81 -12.46 1.25 -7.13
N SER A 82 -13.10 2.26 -6.53
CA SER A 82 -14.31 2.86 -7.08
C SER A 82 -14.05 3.51 -8.44
N SER A 83 -15.02 3.37 -9.35
CA SER A 83 -15.03 4.02 -10.66
C SER A 83 -15.21 5.54 -10.58
N THR A 84 -15.78 6.05 -9.49
CA THR A 84 -15.94 7.50 -9.22
C THR A 84 -14.63 8.18 -8.80
N THR A 85 -13.64 7.41 -8.31
CA THR A 85 -12.41 7.95 -7.72
C THR A 85 -11.41 8.43 -8.76
N LYS A 86 -11.36 9.76 -8.89
CA LYS A 86 -10.42 10.51 -9.71
C LYS A 86 -9.05 10.56 -9.03
N VAL A 87 -8.01 10.68 -9.84
CA VAL A 87 -6.62 10.81 -9.37
C VAL A 87 -6.05 12.12 -9.88
N ARG A 88 -5.43 12.89 -8.99
CA ARG A 88 -4.74 14.13 -9.35
C ARG A 88 -3.45 14.29 -8.55
N ARG A 89 -2.40 14.76 -9.21
CA ARG A 89 -1.15 15.17 -8.54
C ARG A 89 -1.26 16.62 -8.11
N GLY A 90 -0.67 16.94 -6.97
CA GLY A 90 -0.63 18.30 -6.47
C GLY A 90 0.15 18.36 -5.17
N THR A 91 -0.27 19.20 -4.22
CA THR A 91 0.44 19.37 -2.96
C THR A 91 -0.48 19.36 -1.74
N PHE A 92 0.05 18.82 -0.64
CA PHE A 92 -0.52 18.96 0.69
C PHE A 92 0.50 19.63 1.60
N ARG A 93 0.19 20.81 2.14
CA ARG A 93 1.11 21.60 2.99
C ARG A 93 2.50 21.80 2.35
N ARG A 94 2.52 22.15 1.06
CA ARG A 94 3.72 22.32 0.20
C ARG A 94 4.52 21.04 -0.10
N MET A 95 4.11 19.86 0.39
CA MET A 95 4.71 18.58 0.00
C MET A 95 3.99 18.00 -1.23
N PRO A 96 4.71 17.44 -2.22
CA PRO A 96 4.09 16.81 -3.39
C PRO A 96 3.38 15.51 -2.99
N VAL A 97 2.13 15.35 -3.42
CA VAL A 97 1.29 14.18 -3.10
C VAL A 97 0.39 13.80 -4.29
N VAL A 98 -0.12 12.58 -4.24
CA VAL A 98 -1.19 12.10 -5.13
C VAL A 98 -2.49 12.04 -4.36
N HIS A 99 -3.50 12.76 -4.85
CA HIS A 99 -4.87 12.78 -4.35
C HIS A 99 -5.69 11.73 -5.09
N TYR A 100 -6.37 10.86 -4.35
CA TYR A 100 -7.36 9.91 -4.84
C TYR A 100 -8.70 10.34 -4.24
N PHE A 101 -9.47 11.11 -4.98
CA PHE A 101 -10.69 11.76 -4.48
C PHE A 101 -11.91 11.36 -5.30
N ASP A 102 -13.04 11.25 -4.62
CA ASP A 102 -14.35 11.06 -5.25
C ASP A 102 -15.15 12.37 -5.11
N PRO A 103 -15.51 13.04 -6.22
CA PRO A 103 -16.35 14.24 -6.20
C PRO A 103 -17.75 14.04 -5.61
N GLN A 104 -18.29 12.81 -5.60
CA GLN A 104 -19.64 12.52 -5.10
C GLN A 104 -19.67 12.38 -3.58
N THR A 105 -18.72 11.62 -3.01
CA THR A 105 -18.64 11.40 -1.56
C THR A 105 -17.79 12.43 -0.81
N ALA A 106 -17.01 13.23 -1.55
CA ALA A 106 -15.94 14.11 -1.07
C ALA A 106 -14.83 13.39 -0.28
N LEU A 107 -14.78 12.06 -0.29
CA LEU A 107 -13.69 11.29 0.31
C LEU A 107 -12.41 11.48 -0.49
N ASN A 108 -11.29 11.68 0.20
CA ASN A 108 -9.98 11.75 -0.41
C ASN A 108 -8.92 10.98 0.39
N VAL A 109 -8.04 10.32 -0.35
CA VAL A 109 -6.86 9.60 0.15
C VAL A 109 -5.62 10.23 -0.46
N PHE A 110 -4.58 10.39 0.35
CA PHE A 110 -3.29 10.95 -0.05
C PHE A 110 -2.24 9.83 -0.08
N SER A 111 -1.46 9.75 -1.15
CA SER A 111 -0.20 9.00 -1.17
C SER A 111 0.99 9.89 -1.51
N ASP A 112 2.20 9.40 -1.22
CA ASP A 112 3.41 9.92 -1.84
C ASP A 112 3.52 9.47 -3.32
N ASP A 113 4.62 9.84 -3.97
CA ASP A 113 4.96 9.48 -5.35
C ASP A 113 5.25 7.98 -5.55
N LYS A 114 5.67 7.28 -4.49
CA LYS A 114 5.95 5.83 -4.44
C LYS A 114 4.69 4.99 -4.17
N GLY A 115 3.59 5.65 -3.78
CA GLY A 115 2.32 5.02 -3.46
C GLY A 115 2.14 4.64 -1.98
N TYR A 116 2.97 5.10 -1.05
CA TYR A 116 2.71 4.91 0.38
C TYR A 116 1.56 5.81 0.84
N PHE A 117 0.62 5.23 1.60
CA PHE A 117 -0.47 5.98 2.22
C PHE A 117 0.06 7.04 3.18
N ILE A 118 -0.37 8.29 3.03
CA ILE A 118 -0.04 9.40 3.94
C ILE A 118 -1.20 9.64 4.91
N SER A 119 -2.41 9.79 4.39
CA SER A 119 -3.63 10.08 5.16
C SER A 119 -4.86 9.92 4.28
N GLY A 120 -6.05 10.03 4.86
CA GLY A 120 -7.31 10.23 4.12
C GLY A 120 -8.38 10.81 5.05
N TRP A 121 -9.33 11.55 4.50
CA TRP A 121 -10.49 12.13 5.22
C TRP A 121 -11.53 12.65 4.22
N LYS A 122 -12.71 13.06 4.72
CA LYS A 122 -13.76 13.71 3.92
C LYS A 122 -13.50 15.21 3.78
N LEU A 123 -13.35 15.68 2.55
CA LEU A 123 -13.03 17.07 2.23
C LEU A 123 -14.21 18.01 2.48
N LYS A 124 -13.90 19.24 2.89
CA LYS A 124 -14.86 20.36 2.81
C LYS A 124 -14.98 20.82 1.35
N GLU A 125 -16.12 21.41 0.99
CA GLU A 125 -16.42 21.85 -0.39
C GLU A 125 -15.30 22.74 -0.99
N ASN A 126 -14.81 23.73 -0.24
CA ASN A 126 -13.72 24.60 -0.68
C ASN A 126 -12.40 23.83 -0.94
N GLN A 127 -12.13 22.77 -0.18
CA GLN A 127 -10.97 21.90 -0.40
C GLN A 127 -11.16 21.02 -1.63
N LEU A 128 -12.37 20.50 -1.85
CA LEU A 128 -12.71 19.71 -3.04
C LEU A 128 -12.57 20.57 -4.31
N LYS A 129 -13.07 21.81 -4.31
CA LYS A 129 -12.84 22.79 -5.39
C LYS A 129 -11.35 23.04 -5.60
N ALA A 130 -10.59 23.33 -4.54
CA ALA A 130 -9.14 23.53 -4.64
C ALA A 130 -8.39 22.32 -5.26
N ILE A 131 -8.80 21.08 -4.99
CA ILE A 131 -8.27 19.89 -5.69
C ILE A 131 -8.70 19.87 -7.17
N ILE A 132 -9.98 20.10 -7.46
CA ILE A 132 -10.52 20.07 -8.84
C ILE A 132 -9.89 21.15 -9.71
N ASP A 133 -9.58 22.32 -9.15
CA ASP A 133 -9.06 23.46 -9.88
C ASP A 133 -7.53 23.41 -9.95
N THR A 134 -6.85 23.29 -8.81
CA THR A 134 -5.38 23.40 -8.71
C THR A 134 -4.71 22.07 -8.37
N GLY A 135 -5.31 21.25 -7.50
CA GLY A 135 -4.68 20.09 -6.88
C GLY A 135 -3.94 20.40 -5.57
N ASN A 136 -3.98 21.65 -5.09
CA ASN A 136 -3.21 22.07 -3.91
C ASN A 136 -4.12 22.28 -2.69
N ILE A 137 -3.69 21.79 -1.52
CA ILE A 137 -4.39 21.95 -0.24
C ILE A 137 -3.42 22.42 0.84
N GLY A 138 -3.78 23.48 1.56
CA GLY A 138 -3.03 23.95 2.73
C GLY A 138 -1.77 24.74 2.40
N GLY A 139 -1.74 25.42 1.25
CA GLY A 139 -1.02 26.69 1.14
C GLY A 139 -1.99 27.80 1.57
N GLY A 140 -1.67 28.45 2.69
CA GLY A 140 -2.16 29.80 2.99
C GLY A 140 -1.20 30.84 2.45
#